data_AF-A0A4T0UWJ8-F1
#
_entry.id   AF-A0A4T0UWJ8-F1
#
_cell.length_a   1.000
_cell.length_b   1.000
_cell.length_c   1.000
_cell.angle_alpha   90.00
_cell.angle_beta   90.00
_cell.angle_gamma   90.00
#
_symmetry.space_group_name_H-M   'P 1'
#
loop_
_entity.id
_entity.type
_entity.pdbx_description
1 polymer ?
#
loop_
_entity_poly.entity_id
_entity_poly.type
_entity_poly.pdbx_seq_one_letter_code
_entity_poly.pdbx_strand_id
1 'polypeptide(L)'
;MTSIRIPVLAVLFASAAGAWAQDASAPQGVPLAASAPLAASAPPAPVAVPSPVAVPEPADTPRPVRYRCEGDVTIEAVYPPLSRADGPVTIHWLGGRETLKIARSGSGARYVNRSYVWWTKGDTAFLSTRGGRMLVRNCNAQ
;
A
#
# COMPACT_ATOMS: atom_id res chain seq x y z
N MET A 1 -32.79 -35.34 -6.80
CA MET A 1 -31.47 -35.85 -6.38
C MET A 1 -30.63 -35.98 -7.65
N THR A 2 -29.81 -34.96 -7.97
CA THR A 2 -28.95 -35.00 -9.17
C THR A 2 -27.55 -34.60 -8.73
N SER A 3 -26.67 -35.60 -8.74
CA SER A 3 -25.30 -35.55 -8.26
C SER A 3 -24.40 -34.90 -9.30
N ILE A 4 -23.76 -33.77 -8.96
CA ILE A 4 -22.76 -33.12 -9.81
C ILE A 4 -21.38 -33.54 -9.31
N ARG A 5 -20.67 -34.30 -10.15
CA ARG A 5 -19.26 -34.67 -9.95
C ARG A 5 -18.38 -33.50 -10.36
N ILE A 6 -17.63 -32.95 -9.41
CA ILE A 6 -16.63 -31.89 -9.61
C ILE A 6 -15.29 -32.57 -9.96
N PRO A 7 -14.71 -32.38 -11.16
CA PRO A 7 -13.33 -32.79 -11.40
C PRO A 7 -12.39 -31.76 -10.76
N VAL A 8 -11.63 -32.21 -9.77
CA VAL A 8 -10.50 -31.49 -9.18
C VAL A 8 -9.40 -31.43 -10.25
N LEU A 9 -9.27 -30.29 -10.92
CA LEU A 9 -8.14 -30.03 -11.81
C LEU A 9 -6.97 -29.54 -10.96
N ALA A 10 -5.99 -30.41 -10.76
CA ALA A 10 -4.72 -30.10 -10.13
C ALA A 10 -3.94 -29.12 -11.01
N VAL A 11 -3.76 -27.88 -10.54
CA VAL A 11 -2.87 -26.90 -11.16
C VAL A 11 -1.47 -27.17 -10.64
N LEU A 12 -0.66 -27.86 -11.46
CA LEU A 12 0.77 -28.03 -11.21
C LEU A 12 1.49 -26.70 -11.48
N PHE A 13 2.04 -26.11 -10.42
CA PHE A 13 2.96 -24.97 -10.48
C PHE A 13 4.31 -25.41 -11.05
N ALA A 14 4.65 -24.96 -12.25
CA ALA A 14 5.99 -25.06 -12.81
C ALA A 14 6.78 -23.80 -12.44
N SER A 15 7.59 -23.88 -11.39
CA SER A 15 8.53 -22.82 -11.00
C SER A 15 9.81 -22.95 -11.82
N ALA A 16 9.96 -22.12 -12.86
CA ALA A 16 11.24 -21.95 -13.56
C ALA A 16 12.12 -20.97 -12.78
N ALA A 17 13.14 -21.49 -12.12
CA ALA A 17 14.21 -20.71 -11.49
C ALA A 17 15.06 -20.03 -12.59
N GLY A 18 14.78 -18.75 -12.85
CA GLY A 18 15.63 -17.89 -13.67
C GLY A 18 16.83 -17.42 -12.85
N ALA A 19 17.95 -18.16 -12.91
CA ALA A 19 19.24 -17.72 -12.43
C ALA A 19 19.83 -16.72 -13.44
N TRP A 20 19.67 -15.42 -13.19
CA TRP A 20 20.36 -14.39 -13.96
C TRP A 20 21.77 -14.23 -13.40
N ALA A 21 22.74 -14.77 -14.15
CA ALA A 21 24.16 -14.58 -13.92
C ALA A 21 24.53 -13.11 -14.14
N GLN A 22 25.31 -12.56 -13.21
CA GLN A 22 25.79 -11.19 -13.24
C GLN A 22 27.17 -11.21 -13.91
N ASP A 23 27.26 -10.77 -15.16
CA ASP A 23 28.53 -10.62 -15.87
C ASP A 23 29.41 -9.57 -15.19
N ALA A 24 30.43 -10.04 -14.47
CA ALA A 24 31.48 -9.22 -13.90
C ALA A 24 32.39 -8.70 -15.02
N SER A 25 32.19 -7.44 -15.42
CA SER A 25 33.10 -6.73 -16.30
C SER A 25 34.37 -6.33 -15.54
N ALA A 26 35.50 -6.92 -15.91
CA ALA A 26 36.83 -6.53 -15.46
C ALA A 26 37.38 -5.38 -16.33
N PRO A 27 37.98 -4.32 -15.76
CA PRO A 27 38.79 -3.39 -16.54
C PRO A 27 40.28 -3.73 -16.48
N GLN A 28 40.92 -3.70 -17.64
CA GLN A 28 42.37 -3.80 -17.82
C GLN A 28 43.07 -2.48 -17.42
N GLY A 29 44.26 -2.59 -16.82
CA GLY A 29 44.96 -1.47 -16.19
C GLY A 29 45.85 -0.62 -17.11
N VAL A 30 46.52 0.38 -16.52
CA VAL A 30 47.85 0.92 -16.88
C VAL A 30 48.42 1.74 -15.69
N PRO A 31 49.75 1.99 -15.62
CA PRO A 31 50.46 2.21 -14.36
C PRO A 31 51.01 3.63 -14.10
N LEU A 32 51.41 3.84 -12.84
CA LEU A 32 52.52 4.62 -12.27
C LEU A 32 52.67 6.13 -12.59
N ALA A 33 52.33 6.98 -11.60
CA ALA A 33 53.03 8.24 -11.34
C ALA A 33 52.95 8.58 -9.84
N ALA A 34 54.12 8.90 -9.26
CA ALA A 34 54.36 9.19 -7.85
C ALA A 34 53.73 10.52 -7.40
N SER A 35 53.19 10.57 -6.17
CA SER A 35 52.92 11.80 -5.42
C SER A 35 52.78 11.51 -3.92
N ALA A 36 53.29 12.42 -3.10
CA ALA A 36 53.58 12.37 -1.66
C ALA A 36 52.42 11.98 -0.72
N PRO A 37 52.69 11.49 0.51
CA PRO A 37 51.64 11.17 1.47
C PRO A 37 51.14 12.46 2.12
N LEU A 38 50.05 13.03 1.60
CA LEU A 38 49.16 13.82 2.45
C LEU A 38 48.37 12.85 3.32
N ALA A 39 48.45 13.03 4.63
CA ALA A 39 47.68 12.28 5.61
C ALA A 39 46.19 12.29 5.24
N ALA A 40 45.70 11.16 4.74
CA ALA A 40 44.30 10.94 4.42
C ALA A 40 43.55 10.73 5.75
N SER A 41 42.85 11.77 6.18
CA SER A 41 41.83 11.68 7.22
C SER A 41 40.85 10.56 6.83
N ALA A 42 40.86 9.47 7.60
CA ALA A 42 39.96 8.35 7.38
C ALA A 42 38.50 8.83 7.34
N PRO A 43 37.68 8.38 6.37
CA PRO A 43 36.25 8.66 6.41
C PRO A 43 35.67 8.04 7.70
N PRO A 44 34.79 8.75 8.42
CA PRO A 44 34.11 8.17 9.57
C PRO A 44 33.37 6.91 9.11
N ALA A 45 33.54 5.81 9.86
CA ALA A 45 32.82 4.57 9.60
C ALA A 45 31.30 4.85 9.52
N PRO A 46 30.55 4.18 8.62
CA PRO A 46 29.10 4.29 8.61
C PRO A 46 28.59 3.82 9.97
N VAL A 47 28.07 4.76 10.76
CA VAL A 47 27.38 4.44 12.00
C VAL A 47 26.17 3.60 11.60
N ALA A 48 26.16 2.34 12.01
CA ALA A 48 25.02 1.46 11.81
C ALA A 48 23.82 2.10 12.54
N VAL A 49 22.94 2.75 11.79
CA VAL A 49 21.67 3.24 12.32
C VAL A 49 20.88 1.97 12.68
N PRO A 50 20.52 1.76 13.95
CA PRO A 50 19.72 0.59 14.30
C PRO A 50 18.42 0.64 13.51
N SER A 51 18.11 -0.43 12.78
CA SER A 51 16.82 -0.59 12.11
C SER A 51 15.71 -0.36 13.14
N PRO A 52 14.68 0.45 12.83
CA PRO A 52 13.58 0.65 13.76
C PRO A 52 12.95 -0.70 14.07
N VAL A 53 13.04 -1.09 15.34
CA VAL A 53 12.27 -2.21 15.89
C VAL A 53 10.80 -1.88 15.65
N ALA A 54 10.11 -2.72 14.86
CA ALA A 54 8.68 -2.55 14.61
C ALA A 54 7.93 -2.73 15.93
N VAL A 55 7.60 -1.61 16.59
CA VAL A 55 6.75 -1.61 17.77
C VAL A 55 5.35 -2.04 17.29
N PRO A 56 4.73 -3.08 17.90
CA PRO A 56 3.38 -3.47 17.54
C PRO A 56 2.45 -2.26 17.74
N GLU A 57 1.75 -1.88 16.68
CA GLU A 57 0.75 -0.81 16.67
C GLU A 57 -0.28 -1.09 17.78
N PRO A 58 -0.54 -0.14 18.70
CA PRO A 58 -1.58 -0.29 19.70
C PRO A 58 -2.91 -0.64 19.03
N ALA A 59 -3.62 -1.64 19.56
CA ALA A 59 -4.89 -2.11 18.99
C ALA A 59 -6.00 -1.04 18.90
N ASP A 60 -5.78 0.12 19.54
CA ASP A 60 -6.68 1.27 19.56
C ASP A 60 -6.20 2.47 18.73
N THR A 61 -5.21 2.28 17.83
CA THR A 61 -4.80 3.34 16.90
C THR A 61 -5.68 3.39 15.64
N PRO A 62 -6.10 4.59 15.18
CA PRO A 62 -6.73 4.76 13.87
C PRO A 62 -5.80 4.33 12.74
N ARG A 63 -6.34 3.72 11.69
CA ARG A 63 -5.56 3.18 10.57
C ARG A 63 -5.69 4.07 9.33
N PRO A 64 -4.68 4.90 9.00
CA PRO A 64 -4.67 5.63 7.75
C PRO A 64 -4.36 4.71 6.57
N VAL A 65 -5.12 4.84 5.48
CA VAL A 65 -4.89 4.14 4.23
C VAL A 65 -4.95 5.15 3.09
N ARG A 66 -3.91 5.17 2.27
CA ARG A 66 -3.83 6.04 1.10
C ARG A 66 -4.32 5.29 -0.13
N TYR A 67 -5.22 5.91 -0.87
CA TYR A 67 -5.74 5.39 -2.11
C TYR A 67 -5.27 6.23 -3.29
N ARG A 68 -4.76 5.58 -4.33
CA ARG A 68 -4.52 6.19 -5.65
C ARG A 68 -5.70 5.85 -6.56
N CYS A 69 -6.39 6.87 -7.00
CA CYS A 69 -7.54 6.76 -7.88
C CYS A 69 -7.19 7.21 -9.29
N GLU A 70 -8.12 7.00 -10.21
CA GLU A 70 -8.00 7.49 -11.58
C GLU A 70 -7.92 9.03 -11.61
N GLY A 71 -7.19 9.57 -12.60
CA GLY A 71 -6.99 11.02 -12.75
C GLY A 71 -6.02 11.62 -11.73
N ASP A 72 -5.03 10.83 -11.27
CA ASP A 72 -3.99 11.22 -10.30
C ASP A 72 -4.53 11.72 -8.94
N VAL A 73 -5.81 11.44 -8.68
CA VAL A 73 -6.49 11.80 -7.44
C VAL A 73 -6.02 10.89 -6.32
N THR A 74 -5.76 11.49 -5.17
CA THR A 74 -5.42 10.76 -3.94
C THR A 74 -6.49 11.00 -2.89
N ILE A 75 -6.89 9.92 -2.21
CA ILE A 75 -7.78 9.96 -1.05
C ILE A 75 -7.04 9.31 0.11
N GLU A 76 -7.02 9.98 1.25
CA GLU A 76 -6.55 9.37 2.50
C GLU A 76 -7.76 9.03 3.36
N ALA A 77 -7.95 7.76 3.69
CA ALA A 77 -9.04 7.29 4.54
C ALA A 77 -8.47 6.83 5.88
N VAL A 78 -8.91 7.45 6.96
CA VAL A 78 -8.54 7.10 8.33
C VAL A 78 -9.66 6.25 8.92
N TYR A 79 -9.41 4.95 8.99
CA TYR A 79 -10.35 3.97 9.55
C TYR A 79 -10.24 3.93 11.07
N PRO A 80 -11.34 3.60 11.77
CA PRO A 80 -11.29 3.42 13.21
C PRO A 80 -10.42 2.20 13.57
N PRO A 81 -9.91 2.11 14.81
CA PRO A 81 -9.15 0.96 15.28
C PRO A 81 -9.90 -0.36 15.14
N LEU A 82 -9.19 -1.50 15.13
CA LEU A 82 -9.82 -2.81 14.88
C LEU A 82 -10.79 -3.18 16.02
N SER A 83 -10.49 -2.73 17.23
CA SER A 83 -11.37 -2.82 18.41
C SER A 83 -12.71 -2.10 18.23
N ARG A 84 -12.81 -1.16 17.28
CA ARG A 84 -13.97 -0.29 17.01
C ARG A 84 -14.26 -0.23 15.50
N ALA A 85 -14.26 -1.38 14.84
CA ALA A 85 -14.40 -1.48 13.38
C ALA A 85 -15.74 -0.95 12.81
N ASP A 86 -16.75 -0.79 13.65
CA ASP A 86 -18.06 -0.18 13.34
C ASP A 86 -18.05 1.36 13.45
N GLY A 87 -16.91 1.96 13.81
CA GLY A 87 -16.73 3.39 13.91
C GLY A 87 -16.80 4.14 12.58
N PRO A 88 -16.87 5.48 12.63
CA PRO A 88 -16.83 6.30 11.43
C PRO A 88 -15.44 6.29 10.79
N VAL A 89 -15.39 6.42 9.47
CA VAL A 89 -14.18 6.70 8.71
C VAL A 89 -14.08 8.20 8.46
N THR A 90 -12.87 8.74 8.47
CA THR A 90 -12.61 10.11 8.00
C THR A 90 -11.84 10.06 6.69
N ILE A 91 -12.37 10.67 5.64
CA ILE A 91 -11.67 10.78 4.35
C ILE A 91 -11.12 12.20 4.16
N HIS A 92 -9.95 12.28 3.54
CA HIS A 92 -9.33 13.52 3.08
C HIS A 92 -9.21 13.47 1.56
N TRP A 93 -9.85 14.42 0.89
CA TRP A 93 -9.93 14.47 -0.57
C TRP A 93 -10.18 15.91 -1.04
N LEU A 94 -9.51 16.34 -2.11
CA LEU A 94 -9.56 17.72 -2.64
C LEU A 94 -9.32 18.81 -1.56
N GLY A 95 -8.48 18.52 -0.57
CA GLY A 95 -8.24 19.42 0.56
C GLY A 95 -9.38 19.50 1.58
N GLY A 96 -10.50 18.81 1.35
CA GLY A 96 -11.61 18.68 2.30
C GLY A 96 -11.44 17.48 3.24
N ARG A 97 -12.10 17.56 4.40
CA ARG A 97 -12.19 16.49 5.39
C ARG A 97 -13.65 16.13 5.61
N GLU A 98 -13.99 14.86 5.43
CA GLU A 98 -15.35 14.37 5.56
C GLU A 98 -15.39 13.16 6.49
N THR A 99 -16.28 13.17 7.48
CA THR A 99 -16.52 12.02 8.35
C THR A 99 -17.77 11.27 7.88
N LEU A 100 -17.64 9.97 7.68
CA LEU A 100 -18.69 9.09 7.16
C LEU A 100 -18.94 7.94 8.14
N LYS A 101 -20.21 7.64 8.40
CA LYS A 101 -20.59 6.52 9.27
C LYS A 101 -20.74 5.24 8.46
N ILE A 102 -20.36 4.11 9.06
CA ILE A 102 -20.58 2.82 8.41
C ILE A 102 -22.08 2.57 8.22
N ALA A 103 -22.44 1.96 7.10
CA ALA A 103 -23.79 1.59 6.73
C ALA A 103 -23.79 0.15 6.22
N ARG A 104 -24.92 -0.55 6.43
CA ARG A 104 -25.08 -1.94 5.99
C ARG A 104 -24.89 -2.06 4.48
N SER A 105 -24.11 -3.05 4.05
CA SER A 105 -23.79 -3.36 2.65
C SER A 105 -23.89 -4.86 2.39
N GLY A 106 -24.21 -5.25 1.15
CA GLY A 106 -24.20 -6.65 0.70
C GLY A 106 -22.82 -7.16 0.26
N SER A 107 -21.86 -6.27 0.01
CA SER A 107 -20.47 -6.63 -0.31
C SER A 107 -19.55 -5.50 0.12
N GLY A 108 -18.41 -5.82 0.71
CA GLY A 108 -17.46 -4.80 1.18
C GLY A 108 -18.04 -3.88 2.27
N ALA A 109 -17.39 -2.73 2.47
CA ALA A 109 -17.80 -1.73 3.44
C ALA A 109 -18.36 -0.48 2.74
N ARG A 110 -19.46 0.04 3.27
CA ARG A 110 -20.10 1.25 2.79
C ARG A 110 -20.14 2.27 3.92
N TYR A 111 -19.60 3.45 3.69
CA TYR A 111 -19.66 4.57 4.62
C TYR A 111 -20.42 5.72 3.98
N VAL A 112 -21.27 6.39 4.75
CA VAL A 112 -22.17 7.43 4.25
C VAL A 112 -22.20 8.64 5.16
N ASN A 113 -22.33 9.82 4.56
CA ASN A 113 -22.73 11.05 5.25
C ASN A 113 -23.87 11.75 4.48
N ARG A 114 -24.08 13.04 4.71
CA ARG A 114 -25.13 13.81 4.01
C ARG A 114 -24.88 13.93 2.51
N SER A 115 -23.62 14.06 2.10
CA SER A 115 -23.24 14.43 0.73
C SER A 115 -22.61 13.27 -0.04
N TYR A 116 -21.93 12.37 0.65
CA TYR A 116 -21.01 11.40 0.07
C TYR A 116 -21.26 9.97 0.54
N VAL A 117 -20.83 9.04 -0.31
CA VAL A 117 -20.82 7.61 -0.08
C VAL A 117 -19.44 7.10 -0.49
N TRP A 118 -18.70 6.59 0.50
CA TRP A 118 -17.41 5.92 0.33
C TRP A 118 -17.64 4.40 0.35
N TRP A 119 -17.20 3.73 -0.70
CA TRP A 119 -17.34 2.28 -0.86
C TRP A 119 -15.96 1.64 -0.97
N THR A 120 -15.74 0.56 -0.22
CA THR A 120 -14.50 -0.22 -0.31
C THR A 120 -14.78 -1.71 -0.44
N LYS A 121 -13.88 -2.41 -1.14
CA LYS A 121 -13.89 -3.85 -1.30
C LYS A 121 -12.45 -4.35 -1.45
N GLY A 122 -11.94 -5.03 -0.43
CA GLY A 122 -10.52 -5.35 -0.34
C GLY A 122 -9.70 -4.06 -0.46
N ASP A 123 -8.77 -4.05 -1.41
CA ASP A 123 -7.88 -2.90 -1.65
C ASP A 123 -8.48 -1.87 -2.60
N THR A 124 -9.68 -2.13 -3.16
CA THR A 124 -10.34 -1.22 -4.10
C THR A 124 -11.36 -0.32 -3.41
N ALA A 125 -11.55 0.89 -3.92
CA ALA A 125 -12.53 1.83 -3.43
C ALA A 125 -13.07 2.78 -4.51
N PHE A 126 -14.16 3.46 -4.19
CA PHE A 126 -14.66 4.59 -4.97
C PHE A 126 -15.47 5.55 -4.09
N LEU A 127 -15.52 6.81 -4.51
CA LEU A 127 -16.30 7.87 -3.87
C LEU A 127 -17.40 8.34 -4.79
N SER A 128 -18.61 8.42 -4.27
CA SER A 128 -19.77 8.95 -4.98
C SER A 128 -20.53 9.94 -4.10
N THR A 129 -21.38 10.75 -4.73
CA THR A 129 -22.39 11.52 -4.00
C THR A 129 -23.46 10.58 -3.43
N ARG A 130 -24.22 11.04 -2.43
CA ARG A 130 -25.36 10.28 -1.90
C ARG A 130 -26.44 9.97 -2.95
N GLY A 131 -26.54 10.80 -3.98
CA GLY A 131 -27.40 10.58 -5.15
C GLY A 131 -26.84 9.63 -6.21
N GLY A 132 -25.68 9.00 -5.98
CA GLY A 132 -25.11 7.98 -6.87
C GLY A 132 -24.21 8.52 -7.98
N ARG A 133 -24.04 9.83 -8.13
CA ARG A 133 -23.06 10.39 -9.08
C ARG A 133 -21.63 10.04 -8.64
N MET A 134 -20.89 9.38 -9.51
CA MET A 134 -19.48 9.02 -9.28
C MET A 134 -18.60 10.28 -9.22
N LEU A 135 -17.78 10.38 -8.19
CA LEU A 135 -16.82 11.48 -8.01
C LEU A 135 -15.40 11.01 -8.34
N VAL A 136 -15.03 9.83 -7.82
CA VAL A 136 -13.73 9.22 -8.06
C VAL A 136 -13.89 7.71 -8.06
N ARG A 137 -13.23 7.03 -9.00
CA ARG A 137 -13.33 5.58 -9.23
C ARG A 137 -11.95 4.93 -9.31
N ASN A 138 -11.93 3.61 -9.33
CA ASN A 138 -10.72 2.80 -9.50
C ASN A 138 -9.62 3.17 -8.48
N CYS A 139 -10.03 3.46 -7.25
CA CYS A 139 -9.10 3.75 -6.17
C CYS A 139 -8.47 2.46 -5.66
N ASN A 140 -7.15 2.38 -5.61
CA ASN A 140 -6.41 1.24 -5.06
C ASN A 140 -5.60 1.69 -3.84
N ALA A 141 -5.68 0.92 -2.76
CA ALA A 141 -4.85 1.10 -1.59
C ALA A 141 -3.36 0.95 -1.97
N GLN A 142 -2.51 1.68 -1.25
CA GLN A 142 -1.05 1.67 -1.40
C GLN A 142 -0.40 1.12 -0.14
#